data_AF-A0A519S3P0-F1
#
_entry.id   AF-A0A519S3P0-F1
#
_cell.length_a   1.000
_cell.length_b   1.000
_cell.length_c   1.000
_cell.angle_alpha   90.00
_cell.angle_beta   90.00
_cell.angle_gamma   90.00
#
_symmetry.space_group_name_H-M   'P 1'
#
loop_
_entity.id
_entity.type
_entity.pdbx_description
1 polymer ?
#
loop_
_entity_poly.entity_id
_entity_poly.type
_entity_poly.pdbx_seq_one_letter_code
_entity_poly.pdbx_strand_id
1 'polypeptide(L)'
;MEAFIRFQKTGDGMFYASIDPDFNVLPLISNHFKNRYADQEWIIYDLKRKYGLHYNLKTVEEITIDFTSTVNQKTPASIFMDEKEELYSLLWKDYFKSANIVARKNTKLHVKHVPKRYWKYLTEKQLG
;
A
#
# COMPACT_ATOMS: atom_id res chain seq x y z
N MET A 1 2.38 6.52 15.18
CA MET A 1 2.39 6.03 13.78
C MET A 1 1.73 7.11 12.95
N GLU A 2 2.46 7.71 12.01
CA GLU A 2 1.99 8.87 11.24
C GLU A 2 1.12 8.43 10.04
N ALA A 3 1.59 7.45 9.27
CA ALA A 3 0.80 6.77 8.25
C ALA A 3 1.25 5.31 8.09
N PHE A 4 0.37 4.45 7.60
CA PHE A 4 0.66 3.06 7.28
C PHE A 4 -0.02 2.69 5.96
N ILE A 5 0.78 2.35 4.96
CA ILE A 5 0.33 1.91 3.63
C ILE A 5 1.16 0.71 3.19
N ARG A 6 0.61 -0.09 2.27
CA ARG A 6 1.31 -1.22 1.67
C ARG A 6 1.66 -0.88 0.23
N PHE A 7 2.95 -0.89 -0.06
CA PHE A 7 3.46 -0.81 -1.43
C PHE A 7 3.49 -2.19 -2.06
N GLN A 8 3.32 -2.20 -3.37
CA GLN A 8 3.51 -3.34 -4.26
C GLN A 8 4.45 -2.90 -5.38
N LYS A 9 5.35 -3.78 -5.81
CA LYS A 9 6.30 -3.43 -6.85
C LYS A 9 5.67 -3.60 -8.24
N THR A 10 5.80 -2.60 -9.09
CA THR A 10 5.39 -2.64 -10.49
C THR A 10 6.48 -3.23 -11.37
N GLY A 11 6.12 -3.74 -12.55
CA GLY A 11 7.04 -4.44 -13.47
C GLY A 11 8.15 -3.55 -14.03
N ASP A 12 7.96 -2.23 -14.02
CA ASP A 12 8.96 -1.21 -14.36
C ASP A 12 9.89 -0.85 -13.19
N GLY A 13 9.69 -1.44 -12.01
CA GLY A 13 10.58 -1.28 -10.85
C GLY A 13 10.14 -0.25 -9.82
N MET A 14 9.06 0.49 -10.09
CA MET A 14 8.48 1.47 -9.16
C MET A 14 7.65 0.78 -8.06
N PHE A 15 7.36 1.50 -6.98
CA PHE A 15 6.45 1.04 -5.93
C PHE A 15 5.11 1.75 -6.00
N TYR A 16 4.01 1.01 -5.98
CA TYR A 16 2.66 1.56 -6.02
C TYR A 16 1.88 1.19 -4.77
N ALA A 17 1.20 2.17 -4.17
CA ALA A 17 0.27 1.97 -3.07
C ALA A 17 -1.08 2.63 -3.39
N SER A 18 -2.17 1.87 -3.21
CA SER A 18 -3.52 2.42 -3.31
C SER A 18 -4.11 2.66 -1.91
N ILE A 19 -4.76 3.80 -1.73
CA ILE A 19 -5.39 4.21 -0.46
C ILE A 19 -6.83 4.69 -0.69
N ASP A 20 -7.67 4.61 0.33
CA ASP A 20 -9.05 5.14 0.31
C ASP A 20 -9.45 5.89 1.61
N PRO A 21 -8.63 6.87 2.05
CA PRO A 21 -8.82 7.56 3.33
C PRO A 21 -10.12 8.38 3.36
N ASP A 22 -10.68 8.55 4.55
CA ASP A 22 -11.90 9.35 4.75
C ASP A 22 -11.67 10.83 4.42
N PHE A 23 -10.48 11.35 4.73
CA PHE A 23 -10.08 12.75 4.48
C PHE A 23 -8.94 12.86 3.48
N ASN A 24 -8.73 14.08 2.97
CA ASN A 24 -7.61 14.34 2.08
C ASN A 24 -6.31 14.40 2.90
N VAL A 25 -5.59 13.28 2.94
CA VAL A 25 -4.38 13.14 3.73
C VAL A 25 -3.10 13.18 2.90
N LEU A 26 -3.18 13.07 1.56
CA LEU A 26 -2.00 13.02 0.69
C LEU A 26 -1.03 14.20 0.96
N PRO A 27 -1.48 15.47 1.01
CA PRO A 27 -0.57 16.59 1.29
C PRO A 27 0.14 16.49 2.65
N LEU A 28 -0.52 15.85 3.64
CA LEU A 28 0.00 15.71 5.01
C LEU A 28 1.06 14.61 5.11
N ILE A 29 0.91 13.53 4.34
CA ILE A 29 1.79 12.35 4.42
C ILE A 29 2.95 12.39 3.42
N SER A 30 2.96 13.35 2.49
CA SER A 30 4.00 13.48 1.45
C SER A 30 5.42 13.47 2.03
N ASN A 31 5.69 14.33 3.01
CA ASN A 31 7.03 14.45 3.61
C ASN A 31 7.41 13.19 4.41
N HIS A 32 6.45 12.53 5.05
CA HIS A 32 6.67 11.27 5.76
C HIS A 32 7.22 10.18 4.83
N PHE A 33 6.55 9.95 3.70
CA PHE A 33 6.95 8.91 2.75
C PHE A 33 8.20 9.27 1.97
N LYS A 34 8.38 10.55 1.62
CA LYS A 34 9.61 11.04 0.97
C LYS A 34 10.86 10.73 1.81
N ASN A 35 10.82 11.05 3.09
CA ASN A 35 11.97 10.87 3.98
C ASN A 35 12.21 9.40 4.32
N ARG A 36 11.15 8.59 4.38
CA ARG A 36 11.23 7.18 4.76
C ARG A 36 11.67 6.26 3.61
N TYR A 37 11.26 6.58 2.38
CA TYR A 37 11.54 5.80 1.17
C TYR A 37 12.27 6.69 0.15
N ALA A 38 13.38 7.27 0.59
CA ALA A 38 14.12 8.26 -0.20
C ALA A 38 14.89 7.65 -1.38
N ASP A 39 15.16 6.34 -1.31
CA ASP A 39 15.93 5.53 -2.27
C ASP A 39 15.05 4.77 -3.28
N GLN A 40 13.73 4.93 -3.22
CA GLN A 40 12.77 4.20 -4.03
C GLN A 40 11.82 5.16 -4.73
N GLU A 41 11.58 4.93 -6.02
CA GLU A 41 10.53 5.63 -6.76
C GLU A 41 9.17 5.05 -6.36
N TRP A 42 8.21 5.91 -6.04
CA TRP A 42 6.91 5.45 -5.58
C TRP A 42 5.73 6.33 -5.98
N ILE A 43 4.56 5.70 -6.05
CA ILE A 43 3.25 6.33 -6.22
C ILE A 43 2.34 5.95 -5.04
N ILE A 44 1.70 6.94 -4.43
CA ILE A 44 0.59 6.75 -3.49
C ILE A 44 -0.66 7.35 -4.11
N TYR A 45 -1.65 6.52 -4.43
CA TYR A 45 -2.83 6.92 -5.17
C TYR A 45 -4.11 6.81 -4.35
N ASP A 46 -4.86 7.92 -4.22
CA ASP A 46 -6.16 7.99 -3.55
C ASP A 46 -7.28 7.58 -4.52
N LEU A 47 -7.83 6.40 -4.30
CA LEU A 47 -8.90 5.82 -5.12
C LEU A 47 -10.23 6.58 -5.01
N LYS A 48 -10.48 7.30 -3.90
CA LYS A 48 -11.70 8.10 -3.71
C LYS A 48 -11.60 9.44 -4.43
N ARG A 49 -10.45 10.11 -4.35
CA ARG A 49 -10.23 11.46 -4.92
C ARG A 49 -9.64 11.46 -6.32
N LYS A 50 -9.22 10.30 -6.83
CA LYS A 50 -8.71 10.10 -8.20
C LYS A 50 -7.43 10.88 -8.52
N TYR A 51 -6.58 11.05 -7.52
CA TYR A 51 -5.24 11.62 -7.71
C TYR A 51 -4.26 10.98 -6.73
N GLY A 52 -2.97 11.17 -6.97
CA GLY A 52 -1.90 10.60 -6.16
C GLY A 52 -0.69 11.50 -6.05
N LEU A 53 0.28 11.02 -5.30
CA LEU A 53 1.62 11.58 -5.20
C LEU A 53 2.60 10.64 -5.88
N HIS A 54 3.49 11.19 -6.70
CA HIS A 54 4.61 10.49 -7.32
C HIS A 54 5.92 11.08 -6.81
N TYR A 55 6.80 10.22 -6.30
CA TYR A 55 8.15 10.61 -5.89
C TYR A 55 9.18 10.01 -6.84
N ASN A 56 9.88 10.88 -7.55
CA ASN A 56 10.86 10.52 -8.58
C ASN A 56 12.32 10.48 -8.07
N LEU A 57 12.52 10.23 -6.78
CA LEU A 57 13.82 10.33 -6.07
C LEU A 57 14.35 11.76 -5.83
N LYS A 58 13.65 12.79 -6.29
CA LYS A 58 14.04 14.21 -6.07
C LYS A 58 12.88 15.03 -5.52
N THR A 59 11.78 15.05 -6.26
CA THR A 59 10.57 15.83 -6.00
C THR A 59 9.38 14.90 -5.81
N VAL A 60 8.41 15.37 -5.03
CA VAL A 60 7.09 14.75 -4.93
C VAL A 60 6.12 15.63 -5.70
N GLU A 61 5.43 15.05 -6.67
CA GLU A 61 4.50 15.76 -7.56
C GLU A 61 3.12 15.13 -7.47
N GLU A 62 2.09 15.97 -7.61
CA GLU A 62 0.71 15.47 -7.70
C GLU A 62 0.46 14.94 -9.11
N ILE A 63 -0.12 13.74 -9.19
CA ILE A 63 -0.42 13.07 -10.45
C ILE A 63 -1.88 12.65 -10.52
N THR A 64 -2.44 12.65 -11.72
CA THR A 64 -3.74 12.05 -12.03
C THR A 64 -3.53 10.92 -13.01
N ILE A 65 -4.17 9.78 -12.76
CA ILE A 65 -4.08 8.60 -13.63
C ILE A 65 -5.44 8.41 -14.28
N ASP A 66 -5.50 8.51 -15.60
CA ASP A 66 -6.70 8.20 -16.38
C ASP A 66 -6.76 6.69 -16.64
N PHE A 67 -7.67 6.01 -15.94
CA PHE A 67 -7.91 4.58 -16.11
C PHE A 67 -8.87 4.27 -17.27
N THR A 68 -9.18 5.24 -18.14
CA THR A 68 -10.29 5.17 -19.11
C THR A 68 -10.05 4.25 -20.31
N SER A 69 -8.83 3.76 -20.54
CA SER A 69 -8.51 3.11 -21.82
C SER A 69 -8.54 1.58 -21.81
N THR A 70 -8.47 0.92 -20.65
CA THR A 70 -8.51 -0.55 -20.62
C THR A 70 -8.73 -1.01 -19.18
N VAL A 71 -9.51 -2.08 -19.00
CA VAL A 71 -9.62 -2.94 -17.80
C VAL A 71 -10.89 -2.73 -16.95
N ASN A 72 -11.91 -3.49 -17.34
CA ASN A 72 -13.14 -3.80 -16.59
C ASN A 72 -12.90 -4.74 -15.38
N GLN A 73 -11.73 -4.72 -14.74
CA GLN A 73 -11.39 -5.70 -13.72
C GLN A 73 -10.73 -5.06 -12.50
N LYS A 74 -11.13 -5.56 -11.34
CA LYS A 74 -10.66 -5.23 -9.99
C LYS A 74 -9.20 -4.76 -9.99
N THR A 75 -9.00 -3.50 -9.59
CA THR A 75 -7.72 -2.81 -9.39
C THR A 75 -6.79 -2.76 -10.62
N PRO A 76 -6.62 -1.58 -11.26
CA PRO A 76 -5.74 -1.42 -12.43
C PRO A 76 -4.26 -1.76 -12.16
N ALA A 77 -3.89 -1.89 -10.89
CA ALA A 77 -2.55 -2.20 -10.43
C ALA A 77 -2.09 -3.63 -10.78
N SER A 78 -2.98 -4.63 -10.81
CA SER A 78 -2.58 -6.04 -10.96
C SER A 78 -1.92 -6.38 -12.29
N ILE A 79 -2.23 -5.64 -13.36
CA ILE A 79 -1.70 -5.88 -14.72
C ILE A 79 -0.29 -5.33 -14.88
N PHE A 80 0.11 -4.38 -14.03
CA PHE A 80 1.44 -3.75 -14.06
C PHE A 80 2.33 -4.22 -12.90
N MET A 81 1.96 -5.26 -12.15
CA MET A 81 2.79 -5.77 -11.05
C MET A 81 3.99 -6.56 -11.54
N ASP A 82 5.08 -6.51 -10.77
CA ASP A 82 6.23 -7.40 -10.95
C ASP A 82 5.78 -8.86 -10.78
N GLU A 83 6.26 -9.76 -11.64
CA GLU A 83 5.92 -11.19 -11.62
C GLU A 83 6.23 -11.85 -10.27
N LYS A 84 7.20 -11.31 -9.51
CA LYS A 84 7.59 -11.82 -8.19
C LYS A 84 6.74 -11.29 -7.04
N GLU A 85 5.87 -10.31 -7.28
CA GLU A 85 5.08 -9.68 -6.21
C GLU A 85 4.16 -10.68 -5.49
N GLU A 86 3.60 -11.65 -6.24
CA GLU A 86 2.80 -12.72 -5.64
C GLU A 86 3.64 -13.61 -4.71
N LEU A 87 4.86 -13.95 -5.10
CA LEU A 87 5.79 -14.70 -4.26
C LEU A 87 6.13 -13.91 -2.99
N TYR A 88 6.39 -12.60 -3.09
CA TYR A 88 6.64 -11.75 -1.92
C TYR A 88 5.44 -11.69 -0.96
N SER A 89 4.22 -11.64 -1.51
CA SER A 89 2.98 -11.70 -0.74
C SER A 89 2.86 -13.01 0.06
N LEU A 90 3.18 -14.14 -0.56
CA LEU A 90 3.19 -15.45 0.12
C LEU A 90 4.27 -15.53 1.21
N LEU A 91 5.50 -15.14 0.89
CA LEU A 91 6.61 -15.12 1.86
C LEU A 91 6.29 -14.23 3.06
N TRP A 92 5.64 -13.08 2.84
CA TRP A 92 5.19 -12.21 3.92
C TRP A 92 4.16 -12.89 4.83
N LYS A 93 3.18 -13.61 4.26
CA LYS A 93 2.18 -14.36 5.03
C LYS A 93 2.84 -15.43 5.90
N ASP A 94 3.79 -16.18 5.35
CA ASP A 94 4.51 -17.23 6.07
C ASP A 94 5.41 -16.65 7.17
N TYR A 95 6.11 -15.56 6.89
CA TYR A 95 6.87 -14.82 7.90
C TYR A 95 5.96 -14.32 9.02
N PHE A 96 4.85 -13.66 8.68
CA PHE A 96 3.90 -13.13 9.67
C PHE A 96 3.34 -14.23 10.57
N LYS A 97 3.04 -15.40 10.00
CA LYS A 97 2.56 -16.56 10.75
C LYS A 97 3.63 -17.15 11.66
N SER A 98 4.86 -17.34 11.15
CA SER A 98 5.95 -17.97 11.88
C SER A 98 6.54 -17.10 12.99
N ALA A 99 6.63 -15.78 12.77
CA ALA A 99 7.13 -14.83 13.76
C ALA A 99 6.14 -14.58 14.91
N ASN A 100 4.86 -14.95 14.74
CA ASN A 100 3.82 -14.69 15.73
C ASN A 100 3.85 -15.71 16.88
N ILE A 101 3.95 -15.21 18.11
CA ILE A 101 3.95 -16.04 19.31
C ILE A 101 2.50 -16.29 19.74
N VAL A 102 2.01 -17.51 19.53
CA VAL A 102 0.59 -17.89 19.77
C VAL A 102 0.12 -17.52 21.18
N ALA A 103 0.96 -17.75 22.20
CA ALA A 103 0.66 -17.43 23.60
C ALA A 103 0.47 -15.92 23.87
N ARG A 104 0.99 -15.03 23.00
CA ARG A 104 0.88 -13.57 23.14
C ARG A 104 -0.27 -12.98 22.30
N LYS A 105 -1.11 -13.81 21.70
CA LYS A 105 -2.21 -13.36 20.83
C LYS A 105 -3.27 -12.61 21.64
N ASN A 106 -3.30 -11.28 21.50
CA ASN A 106 -4.36 -10.43 22.05
C ASN A 106 -5.11 -9.69 20.94
N THR A 107 -6.19 -10.31 20.43
CA THR A 107 -6.96 -9.76 19.31
C THR A 107 -7.70 -8.48 19.68
N LYS A 108 -8.17 -8.32 20.93
CA LYS A 108 -8.83 -7.10 21.39
C LYS A 108 -7.90 -5.89 21.30
N LEU A 109 -6.67 -6.05 21.79
CA LEU A 109 -5.65 -5.00 21.71
C LEU A 109 -5.24 -4.72 20.26
N HIS A 110 -5.07 -5.76 19.44
CA HIS A 110 -4.72 -5.61 18.04
C HIS A 110 -5.76 -4.78 17.26
N VAL A 111 -7.06 -5.03 17.46
CA VAL A 111 -8.12 -4.26 16.80
C VAL A 111 -8.18 -2.81 17.28
N LYS A 112 -7.81 -2.51 18.54
CA LYS A 112 -7.70 -1.13 19.04
C LYS A 112 -6.60 -0.34 18.34
N HIS A 113 -5.45 -0.96 18.09
CA HIS A 113 -4.32 -0.30 17.42
C HIS A 113 -4.44 -0.29 15.89
N VAL A 114 -5.02 -1.34 15.31
CA VAL A 114 -5.23 -1.46 13.86
C VAL A 114 -6.70 -1.82 13.60
N PRO A 115 -7.58 -0.81 13.49
CA PRO A 115 -8.99 -1.02 13.19
C PRO A 115 -9.20 -1.80 11.89
N LYS A 116 -10.24 -2.66 11.86
CA LYS A 116 -10.54 -3.56 10.73
C LYS A 116 -10.72 -2.86 9.39
N ARG A 117 -11.16 -1.60 9.36
CA ARG A 117 -11.31 -0.81 8.12
C ARG A 117 -10.02 -0.72 7.31
N TYR A 118 -8.85 -0.77 7.97
CA TYR A 118 -7.55 -0.72 7.31
C TYR A 118 -7.05 -2.08 6.80
N TRP A 119 -7.71 -3.18 7.18
CA TRP A 119 -7.23 -4.53 6.88
C TRP A 119 -7.38 -4.91 5.40
N LYS A 120 -8.20 -4.17 4.65
CA LYS A 120 -8.40 -4.32 3.20
C LYS A 120 -7.08 -4.38 2.42
N TYR A 121 -6.09 -3.59 2.84
CA TYR A 121 -4.78 -3.46 2.19
C TYR A 121 -3.68 -4.28 2.88
N LEU A 122 -4.01 -5.05 3.94
CA LEU A 122 -3.05 -5.87 4.66
C LEU A 122 -3.01 -7.27 4.11
N THR A 123 -1.93 -7.60 3.40
CA THR A 123 -1.70 -8.91 2.78
C THR A 123 -1.82 -10.06 3.78
N GLU A 124 -1.36 -9.89 5.01
CA GLU A 124 -1.45 -10.90 6.08
C GLU A 124 -2.84 -11.05 6.70
N LYS A 125 -3.76 -10.10 6.44
CA LYS A 125 -5.16 -10.17 6.86
C LYS A 125 -6.09 -10.61 5.73
N GLN A 126 -5.58 -10.65 4.50
CA GLN A 126 -6.24 -11.25 3.35
C GLN A 126 -6.13 -12.78 3.46
N LEU A 127 -6.93 -13.39 4.35
CA LEU A 127 -7.25 -14.83 4.38
C LEU A 127 -8.33 -15.09 5.46
N GLY A 128 -9.52 -15.51 5.00
CA GLY A 128 -10.71 -15.83 5.79
C GLY A 128 -11.95 -15.16 5.25
#